data_AF-A0A818FXL5-F1
#
_entry.id   AF-A0A818FXL5-F1
#
_cell.length_a   1.000
_cell.length_b   1.000
_cell.length_c   1.000
_cell.angle_alpha   90.00
_cell.angle_beta   90.00
_cell.angle_gamma   90.00
#
_symmetry.space_group_name_H-M   'P 1'
#
loop_
_entity.id
_entity.type
_entity.pdbx_description
1 polymer ?
#
loop_
_entity_poly.entity_id
_entity_poly.type
_entity_poly.pdbx_seq_one_letter_code
_entity_poly.pdbx_strand_id
1 'polypeptide(L)'
;MTNTIVATGLVAAGYQCINLDDCWDVSRDALGIIQADLQAFPTGISALSDYVYSRKLKFGFYSAPLGIHRKKAALTSPNINFHSVMMLNITLKQ
;
A
#
# COMPACT_ATOMS: atom_id res chain seq x y z
N MET A 1 -2.11 12.94 2.55
CA MET A 1 -2.21 13.05 1.08
C MET A 1 -3.64 13.08 0.56
N THR A 2 -4.53 12.17 0.96
CA THR A 2 -5.93 12.13 0.48
C THR A 2 -6.63 13.48 0.49
N ASN A 3 -6.58 14.22 1.61
CA ASN A 3 -7.16 15.56 1.70
C ASN A 3 -6.54 16.55 0.71
N THR A 4 -5.22 16.54 0.56
CA THR A 4 -4.49 17.42 -0.35
C THR A 4 -4.94 17.18 -1.79
N ILE A 5 -4.99 15.93 -2.24
CA ILE A 5 -5.43 15.57 -3.60
C ILE A 5 -6.85 16.06 -3.88
N VAL A 6 -7.75 15.91 -2.91
CA VAL A 6 -9.13 16.40 -3.00
C VAL A 6 -9.19 17.93 -3.06
N ALA A 7 -8.38 18.62 -2.25
CA ALA A 7 -8.41 20.07 -2.13
C ALA A 7 -7.74 20.81 -3.29
N THR A 8 -6.72 20.23 -3.93
CA THR A 8 -5.90 20.92 -4.95
C THR A 8 -6.42 20.75 -6.39
N GLY A 9 -7.59 20.13 -6.57
CA GLY A 9 -8.14 19.88 -7.91
C GLY A 9 -7.43 18.76 -8.69
N LEU A 10 -6.48 18.04 -8.06
CA LEU A 10 -5.79 16.92 -8.69
C LEU A 10 -6.76 15.79 -9.10
N VAL A 11 -7.85 15.59 -8.34
CA VAL A 11 -8.92 14.65 -8.75
C VAL A 11 -9.51 15.04 -10.11
N ALA A 12 -9.77 16.33 -10.33
CA ALA A 12 -10.30 16.82 -11.61
C ALA A 12 -9.29 16.70 -12.75
N ALA A 13 -7.99 16.77 -12.42
CA ALA A 13 -6.90 16.50 -13.36
C ALA A 13 -6.68 14.99 -13.63
N GLY A 14 -7.46 14.09 -13.01
CA GLY A 14 -7.42 12.64 -13.27
C GLY A 14 -6.63 11.82 -12.25
N TYR A 15 -6.09 12.42 -11.18
CA TYR A 15 -5.42 11.69 -10.12
C TYR A 15 -6.43 10.99 -9.21
N GLN A 16 -6.62 9.70 -9.45
CA GLN A 16 -7.64 8.90 -8.77
C GLN A 16 -7.07 7.87 -7.80
N CYS A 17 -5.76 7.59 -7.84
CA CYS A 17 -5.15 6.51 -7.06
C CYS A 17 -4.23 7.07 -5.97
N ILE A 18 -4.40 6.57 -4.75
CA ILE A 18 -3.41 6.65 -3.67
C ILE A 18 -2.77 5.28 -3.56
N ASN A 19 -1.45 5.20 -3.66
CA ASN A 19 -0.72 3.94 -3.51
C ASN A 19 0.16 4.00 -2.26
N LEU A 20 0.07 2.96 -1.43
CA LEU A 20 0.95 2.73 -0.28
C LEU A 20 2.11 1.84 -0.72
N ASP A 21 3.31 2.39 -0.67
CA ASP A 21 4.54 1.69 -1.09
C ASP A 21 5.13 0.85 0.06
N ASP A 22 6.33 0.31 -0.14
CA ASP A 22 7.01 -0.63 0.75
C ASP A 22 7.06 -0.17 2.23
N CYS A 23 7.30 -1.12 3.13
CA CYS A 23 7.39 -0.97 4.58
C CYS A 23 6.08 -0.71 5.35
N TRP A 24 4.90 -0.96 4.76
CA TRP A 24 3.64 -0.93 5.51
C TRP A 24 3.29 -2.25 6.22
N ASP A 25 3.84 -3.36 5.72
CA ASP A 25 3.65 -4.69 6.29
C ASP A 25 4.82 -5.11 7.19
N VAL A 26 4.51 -5.92 8.21
CA VAL A 26 5.48 -6.39 9.22
C VAL A 26 5.65 -7.90 9.23
N SER A 27 4.61 -8.65 8.88
CA SER A 27 4.63 -10.11 8.92
C SER A 27 3.47 -10.70 8.10
N ARG A 28 3.42 -12.03 8.04
CA ARG A 28 2.27 -12.79 7.54
C ARG A 28 1.86 -13.82 8.59
N ASP A 29 0.56 -14.09 8.71
CA ASP A 29 0.06 -15.13 9.60
C ASP A 29 0.22 -16.54 8.99
N ALA A 30 -0.24 -17.57 9.72
CA ALA A 30 -0.17 -18.96 9.28
C ALA A 30 -0.95 -19.26 7.99
N LEU A 31 -1.88 -18.40 7.59
CA LEU A 31 -2.66 -18.49 6.36
C LEU A 31 -2.04 -17.65 5.22
N GLY A 32 -0.91 -16.98 5.48
CA GLY A 32 -0.22 -16.13 4.52
C GLY A 32 -0.81 -14.72 4.39
N ILE A 33 -1.74 -14.33 5.27
CA ILE A 33 -2.37 -13.01 5.28
C ILE A 33 -1.39 -11.97 5.82
N ILE A 34 -1.22 -10.87 5.09
CA ILE A 34 -0.33 -9.76 5.43
C ILE A 34 -0.84 -9.05 6.68
N GLN A 35 0.06 -8.84 7.64
CA GLN A 35 -0.20 -8.06 8.83
C GLN A 35 0.47 -6.69 8.68
N ALA A 36 -0.31 -5.63 8.83
CA ALA A 36 0.17 -4.26 8.77
C ALA A 36 0.86 -3.83 10.08
N ASP A 37 1.75 -2.85 10.00
CA ASP A 37 2.33 -2.22 11.19
C ASP A 37 1.26 -1.41 11.94
N LEU A 38 0.75 -1.94 13.05
CA LEU A 38 -0.24 -1.24 13.87
C LEU A 38 0.32 -0.02 14.59
N GLN A 39 1.66 0.15 14.72
CA GLN A 39 2.21 1.39 15.25
C GLN A 39 2.12 2.52 14.22
N ALA A 40 2.36 2.21 12.95
CA ALA A 40 2.22 3.17 11.85
C ALA A 40 0.75 3.37 11.44
N PHE A 41 -0.05 2.30 11.51
CA PHE A 41 -1.46 2.24 11.12
C PHE A 41 -2.32 1.78 12.31
N PRO A 42 -2.51 2.62 13.35
CA PRO A 42 -3.20 2.24 14.59
C PRO A 42 -4.67 1.89 14.40
N THR A 43 -5.32 2.44 13.37
CA THR A 43 -6.70 2.10 12.99
C THR A 43 -6.78 0.94 11.99
N GLY A 44 -5.63 0.36 11.65
CA GLY A 44 -5.48 -0.64 10.59
C GLY A 44 -5.65 -0.07 9.18
N ILE A 45 -5.33 -0.91 8.21
CA ILE A 45 -5.38 -0.58 6.78
C ILE A 45 -6.82 -0.50 6.26
N SER A 46 -7.76 -1.26 6.84
CA SER A 46 -9.17 -1.21 6.44
C SER A 46 -9.75 0.18 6.64
N ALA A 47 -9.59 0.78 7.82
CA ALA A 47 -10.10 2.12 8.10
C ALA A 47 -9.46 3.18 7.20
N LEU A 48 -8.17 3.05 6.89
CA LEU A 48 -7.49 3.92 5.93
C LEU A 48 -8.08 3.78 4.52
N SER A 49 -8.36 2.55 4.09
CA SER A 49 -8.98 2.25 2.80
C SER A 49 -10.39 2.85 2.71
N ASP A 50 -11.22 2.65 3.73
CA ASP A 50 -12.57 3.21 3.81
C ASP A 50 -12.55 4.74 3.71
N TYR A 51 -11.58 5.36 4.39
CA TYR A 51 -11.37 6.80 4.31
C TYR A 51 -11.01 7.26 2.89
N VAL A 52 -10.10 6.57 2.19
CA VAL A 52 -9.75 6.90 0.79
C VAL A 52 -10.95 6.72 -0.14
N TYR A 53 -11.69 5.63 -0.02
CA TYR A 53 -12.89 5.38 -0.82
C TYR A 53 -14.01 6.39 -0.57
N SER A 54 -14.19 6.84 0.68
CA SER A 54 -15.18 7.89 1.03
C SER A 54 -14.93 9.20 0.27
N ARG A 55 -13.70 9.41 -0.20
CA ARG A 55 -13.29 10.56 -1.01
C ARG A 55 -13.31 10.30 -2.51
N LYS A 56 -13.91 9.19 -2.95
CA LYS A 56 -14.00 8.75 -4.35
C LYS A 56 -12.64 8.51 -5.00
N LEU A 57 -11.65 8.13 -4.20
CA LEU A 57 -10.30 7.75 -4.64
C LEU A 57 -10.14 6.23 -4.54
N LYS A 58 -9.27 5.67 -5.37
CA LYS A 58 -8.83 4.27 -5.36
C LYS A 58 -7.63 4.14 -4.43
N PHE A 59 -7.52 2.99 -3.76
CA PHE A 59 -6.41 2.70 -2.86
C PHE A 59 -5.68 1.44 -3.32
N GLY A 60 -4.36 1.57 -3.50
CA GLY A 60 -3.47 0.50 -3.94
C GLY A 60 -2.38 0.23 -2.91
N PHE A 61 -1.87 -1.00 -2.90
CA PHE A 61 -0.78 -1.43 -2.01
C PHE A 61 0.32 -2.10 -2.79
N TYR A 62 1.56 -1.84 -2.38
CA TYR A 62 2.72 -2.63 -2.73
C TYR A 62 2.75 -3.92 -1.90
N SER A 63 2.99 -5.07 -2.53
CA SER A 63 3.33 -6.29 -1.80
C SER A 63 4.42 -7.04 -2.56
N ALA A 64 5.38 -7.57 -1.81
CA ALA A 64 6.36 -8.49 -2.33
C ALA A 64 5.90 -9.96 -2.16
N PRO A 65 6.26 -10.86 -3.10
CA PRO A 65 6.02 -12.30 -2.95
C PRO A 65 6.77 -12.89 -1.73
N LEU A 66 6.25 -14.01 -1.23
CA LEU A 66 6.78 -14.71 -0.05
C LEU A 66 8.30 -14.97 -0.18
N GLY A 67 9.08 -14.51 0.80
CA GLY A 67 10.54 -14.78 0.89
C GLY A 67 11.44 -13.54 0.89
N ILE A 68 10.89 -12.36 0.61
CA ILE A 68 11.58 -11.05 0.70
C ILE A 68 11.01 -10.22 1.86
N HIS A 69 10.78 -10.86 3.01
CA HIS A 69 10.46 -10.14 4.25
C HIS A 69 11.76 -9.66 4.89
N ARG A 70 11.89 -8.33 5.03
CA ARG A 70 12.96 -7.60 5.74
C ARG A 70 14.19 -8.46 6.09
N LYS A 71 14.94 -8.92 5.08
CA LYS A 71 16.39 -8.87 5.24
C LYS A 71 16.68 -7.39 5.22
N LYS A 72 17.04 -6.85 6.39
CA LYS A 72 17.60 -5.53 6.61
C LYS A 72 18.91 -5.42 5.80
N ALA A 73 18.81 -5.47 4.48
CA ALA A 73 19.89 -5.22 3.55
C ALA A 73 19.75 -3.73 3.24
N ALA A 74 20.47 -2.85 3.93
CA ALA A 74 21.82 -2.52 3.48
C ALA A 74 21.85 -2.61 1.94
N LEU A 75 21.55 -1.48 1.30
CA LEU A 75 21.76 -1.20 -0.11
C LEU A 75 23.18 -1.62 -0.53
N THR A 76 23.44 -2.89 -0.82
CA THR A 76 24.76 -3.36 -1.29
C THR A 76 24.68 -4.62 -2.17
N SER A 77 23.73 -4.74 -3.10
CA SER A 77 23.86 -5.74 -4.16
C SER A 77 23.41 -5.21 -5.53
N PRO A 78 24.31 -5.17 -6.53
CA PRO A 78 24.07 -4.50 -7.82
C PRO A 78 23.21 -5.30 -8.82
N ASN A 79 22.59 -6.42 -8.41
CA ASN A 79 21.91 -7.34 -9.33
C ASN A 79 20.54 -7.84 -8.84
N ILE A 80 19.66 -6.94 -8.40
CA ILE A 80 18.25 -7.28 -8.21
C ILE A 80 17.47 -6.92 -9.48
N ASN A 81 17.04 -7.95 -10.22
CA ASN A 81 16.08 -7.82 -11.31
C ASN A 81 14.69 -7.55 -10.71
N PHE A 82 14.25 -6.29 -10.78
CA PHE A 82 12.90 -5.87 -10.42
C PHE A 82 11.91 -6.35 -11.49
N HIS A 83 11.37 -7.57 -11.37
CA HIS A 83 10.34 -8.06 -12.30
C HIS A 83 9.10 -8.70 -11.65
N SER A 84 8.75 -8.31 -10.43
CA SER A 84 7.38 -8.49 -9.91
C SER A 84 7.07 -7.50 -8.80
N VAL A 85 6.78 -6.27 -9.20
CA VAL A 85 6.06 -5.30 -8.35
C VAL A 85 4.58 -5.51 -8.64
N MET A 86 3.83 -6.09 -7.71
CA MET A 86 2.39 -6.25 -7.87
C MET A 86 1.70 -5.14 -7.08
N MET A 87 1.15 -4.15 -7.79
CA MET A 87 0.20 -3.22 -7.20
C MET A 87 -1.17 -3.87 -7.16
N LEU A 88 -1.65 -4.19 -5.96
CA LEU A 88 -2.99 -4.73 -5.80
C LEU A 88 -3.97 -3.57 -5.65
N ASN A 89 -4.80 -3.34 -6.67
CA ASN A 89 -5.97 -2.46 -6.55
C ASN A 89 -7.09 -3.27 -5.91
N ILE A 90 -7.26 -3.15 -4.61
CA ILE A 90 -8.48 -3.62 -3.98
C ILE A 90 -9.59 -2.68 -4.46
N THR A 91 -10.68 -3.22 -4.97
CA THR A 91 -11.93 -2.49 -5.18
C THR A 91 -12.91 -3.18 -4.25
N LEU A 92 -13.26 -2.53 -3.13
CA LEU A 92 -14.36 -3.02 -2.31
C LEU A 92 -15.61 -2.97 -3.18
N LYS A 93 -16.17 -4.15 -3.52
CA LYS A 93 -17.48 -4.22 -4.13
C LYS A 93 -18.47 -3.65 -3.12
N GLN A 94 -19.11 -2.54 -3.49
CA GLN A 94 -20.31 -2.05 -2.84
C GLN A 94 -21.40 -3.11 -2.88
#